data_AF-A0A1I1FAV8-F1
#
_entry.id   AF-A0A1I1FAV8-F1
#
_cell.length_a   1.000
_cell.length_b   1.000
_cell.length_c   1.000
_cell.angle_alpha   90.00
_cell.angle_beta   90.00
_cell.angle_gamma   90.00
#
_symmetry.space_group_name_H-M   'P 1'
#
loop_
_entity.id
_entity.type
_entity.pdbx_description
1 polymer ?
#
loop_
_entity_poly.entity_id
_entity_poly.type
_entity_poly.pdbx_seq_one_letter_code
_entity_poly.pdbx_strand_id
1 'polypeptide(L)'
;MLYRAHSPERLPADSDILINEFLHVDRRPRNTHYPLHLIMGLWFHQKFGRNFRGRAYFCTGSIMQARDFGSYVIELEPVGDYELCFSRQVDDLYLLMQQYGGNTSCIDNLDSIFDTLESFNFQYFKNGGLEEAAASDCEVMLYAKQYRFKSIQ
;
A
#
# COMPACT_ATOMS: atom_id res chain seq x y z
N MET A 1 -9.93 5.59 10.36
CA MET A 1 -10.19 4.23 9.83
C MET A 1 -9.49 4.10 8.49
N LEU A 2 -9.02 2.90 8.14
CA LEU A 2 -8.42 2.62 6.83
C LEU A 2 -9.38 1.78 6.00
N TYR A 3 -9.49 2.13 4.72
CA TYR A 3 -10.43 1.55 3.77
C TYR A 3 -9.70 0.95 2.58
N ARG A 4 -10.26 -0.09 1.97
CA ARG A 4 -9.82 -0.58 0.67
C ARG A 4 -10.96 -1.17 -0.13
N ALA A 5 -10.85 -1.09 -1.45
CA ALA A 5 -11.60 -1.99 -2.31
C ALA A 5 -11.17 -3.45 -2.08
N HIS A 6 -12.15 -4.35 -2.14
CA HIS A 6 -11.91 -5.78 -2.02
C HIS A 6 -12.87 -6.58 -2.90
N SER A 7 -12.46 -7.79 -3.27
CA SER A 7 -13.33 -8.75 -3.96
C SER A 7 -14.09 -9.56 -2.91
N PRO A 8 -15.44 -9.50 -2.85
CA PRO A 8 -16.19 -10.20 -1.82
C PRO A 8 -15.97 -11.71 -1.85
N GLU A 9 -15.65 -12.29 -3.01
CA GLU A 9 -15.35 -13.72 -3.17
C GLU A 9 -14.03 -14.14 -2.52
N ARG A 10 -13.18 -13.17 -2.17
CA ARG A 10 -11.89 -13.39 -1.49
C ARG A 10 -11.98 -13.19 0.02
N LEU A 11 -13.13 -12.77 0.53
CA LEU A 11 -13.36 -12.68 1.96
C LEU A 11 -13.72 -14.06 2.53
N PRO A 12 -13.20 -14.42 3.71
CA PRO A 12 -13.63 -15.63 4.39
C PRO A 12 -15.10 -15.50 4.79
N ALA A 13 -15.90 -16.52 4.52
CA ALA A 13 -17.34 -16.52 4.79
C ALA A 13 -17.67 -16.49 6.29
N ASP A 14 -16.84 -17.13 7.11
CA ASP A 14 -17.09 -17.39 8.53
C ASP A 14 -16.10 -16.68 9.47
N SER A 15 -15.42 -15.62 8.99
CA SER A 15 -14.43 -14.89 9.79
C SER A 15 -14.35 -13.42 9.41
N ASP A 16 -14.05 -12.57 10.38
CA ASP A 16 -13.70 -11.16 10.21
C ASP A 16 -12.18 -10.95 10.08
N ILE A 17 -11.40 -12.02 9.88
CA ILE A 17 -9.94 -11.97 9.80
C ILE A 17 -9.45 -12.29 8.38
N LEU A 18 -8.68 -11.38 7.80
CA LEU A 18 -7.89 -11.61 6.60
C LEU A 18 -6.44 -11.95 6.97
N ILE A 19 -5.93 -13.02 6.38
CA ILE A 19 -4.51 -13.35 6.45
C ILE A 19 -3.78 -12.58 5.35
N ASN A 20 -2.65 -11.97 5.68
CA ASN A 20 -1.80 -11.35 4.68
C ASN A 20 -1.15 -12.42 3.79
N GLU A 21 -1.72 -12.63 2.61
CA GLU A 21 -1.18 -13.56 1.60
C GLU A 21 0.22 -13.17 1.11
N PHE A 22 0.63 -11.91 1.31
CA PHE A 22 1.92 -11.40 0.86
C PHE A 22 3.06 -11.60 1.85
N LEU A 23 2.85 -12.33 2.96
CA LEU A 23 3.93 -12.64 3.91
C LEU A 23 5.07 -13.44 3.29
N HIS A 24 4.76 -14.31 2.33
CA HIS A 24 5.71 -15.24 1.73
C HIS A 24 5.88 -15.05 0.22
N VAL A 25 4.89 -14.48 -0.47
CA VAL A 25 4.97 -14.16 -1.90
C VAL A 25 4.78 -12.66 -2.14
N ASP A 26 5.61 -12.04 -2.96
CA ASP A 26 5.42 -10.63 -3.32
C ASP A 26 4.15 -10.47 -4.17
N ARG A 27 3.39 -9.40 -3.88
CA ARG A 27 2.25 -9.00 -4.68
C ARG A 27 2.69 -8.72 -6.13
N ARG A 28 1.95 -9.27 -7.09
CA ARG A 28 2.13 -8.90 -8.50
C ARG A 28 1.47 -7.55 -8.78
N PRO A 29 2.18 -6.55 -9.32
CA PRO A 29 1.56 -5.27 -9.67
C PRO A 29 0.53 -5.45 -10.77
N ARG A 30 -0.60 -4.76 -10.66
CA ARG A 30 -1.65 -4.75 -11.68
C ARG A 30 -1.31 -3.82 -12.85
N ASN A 31 -0.81 -2.62 -12.54
CA ASN A 31 -0.60 -1.55 -13.52
C ASN A 31 0.86 -1.10 -13.61
N THR A 32 1.59 -1.07 -12.49
CA THR A 32 3.03 -0.73 -12.49
C THR A 32 3.86 -1.77 -13.24
N HIS A 33 4.78 -1.34 -14.10
CA HIS A 33 5.78 -2.24 -14.69
C HIS A 33 6.57 -2.98 -13.62
N TYR A 34 6.78 -4.29 -13.82
CA TYR A 34 7.39 -5.15 -12.81
C TYR A 34 8.80 -4.71 -12.39
N PRO A 35 9.71 -4.30 -13.29
CA PRO A 35 11.00 -3.74 -12.90
C PRO A 35 10.88 -2.53 -11.98
N LEU A 36 9.99 -1.58 -12.29
CA LEU A 36 9.75 -0.40 -11.46
C LEU A 36 9.18 -0.78 -10.09
N HIS A 37 8.27 -1.76 -10.05
CA HIS A 37 7.73 -2.30 -8.80
C HIS A 37 8.84 -2.88 -7.91
N LEU A 38 9.78 -3.65 -8.48
CA LEU A 38 10.91 -4.22 -7.76
C LEU A 38 11.85 -3.14 -7.22
N ILE A 39 12.15 -2.12 -8.02
CA ILE A 39 13.04 -1.01 -7.63
C ILE A 39 12.43 -0.19 -6.50
N MET A 40 11.14 0.16 -6.59
CA MET A 40 10.46 0.83 -5.49
C MET A 40 10.47 -0.04 -4.23
N GLY A 41 10.19 -1.35 -4.37
CA GLY A 41 10.25 -2.30 -3.26
C GLY A 41 11.63 -2.37 -2.60
N LEU A 42 12.70 -2.34 -3.40
CA LEU A 42 14.09 -2.28 -2.92
C LEU A 42 14.35 -0.97 -2.16
N TRP A 43 13.90 0.16 -2.68
CA TRP A 43 14.03 1.45 -2.00
C TRP A 43 13.34 1.44 -0.63
N PHE A 44 12.08 0.99 -0.55
CA PHE A 44 11.37 0.87 0.75
C PHE A 44 12.10 -0.07 1.71
N HIS A 45 12.67 -1.17 1.20
CA HIS A 45 13.43 -2.10 2.03
C HIS A 45 14.73 -1.48 2.55
N GLN A 46 15.46 -0.74 1.72
CA GLN A 46 16.68 -0.05 2.14
C GLN A 46 16.38 1.07 3.15
N LYS A 47 15.30 1.83 2.93
CA LYS A 47 14.92 2.97 3.78
C LYS A 47 14.33 2.55 5.13
N PHE A 48 13.43 1.56 5.13
CA PHE A 48 12.61 1.22 6.29
C PHE A 48 12.74 -0.25 6.74
N GLY A 49 13.57 -1.04 6.08
CA GLY A 49 13.71 -2.48 6.36
C GLY A 49 12.57 -3.35 5.82
N ARG A 50 11.60 -2.78 5.09
CA ARG A 50 10.39 -3.49 4.62
C ARG A 50 10.09 -3.25 3.14
N ASN A 51 9.91 -4.33 2.37
CA ASN A 51 9.39 -4.24 1.00
C ASN A 51 7.87 -3.97 1.03
N PHE A 52 7.47 -2.72 1.29
CA PHE A 52 6.05 -2.34 1.37
C PHE A 52 5.30 -2.60 0.05
N ARG A 53 5.93 -2.37 -1.11
CA ARG A 53 5.26 -2.56 -2.42
C ARG A 53 4.82 -4.00 -2.67
N GLY A 54 5.66 -4.95 -2.28
CA GLY A 54 5.43 -6.37 -2.46
C GLY A 54 4.69 -7.03 -1.30
N ARG A 55 4.84 -6.54 -0.06
CA ARG A 55 4.43 -7.27 1.15
C ARG A 55 3.22 -6.69 1.90
N ALA A 56 2.83 -5.47 1.59
CA ALA A 56 1.78 -4.76 2.33
C ALA A 56 0.41 -4.85 1.65
N TYR A 57 -0.64 -4.64 2.45
CA TYR A 57 -1.96 -4.28 1.97
C TYR A 57 -2.04 -2.78 1.75
N PHE A 58 -2.66 -2.42 0.63
CA PHE A 58 -2.84 -1.03 0.24
C PHE A 58 -4.24 -0.63 0.64
N CYS A 59 -4.32 0.49 1.33
CA CYS A 59 -5.54 1.07 1.87
C CYS A 59 -5.41 2.59 1.88
N THR A 60 -6.45 3.29 2.30
CA THR A 60 -6.51 4.74 2.33
C THR A 60 -7.39 5.21 3.48
N GLY A 61 -7.16 6.44 3.95
CA GLY A 61 -8.08 7.15 4.84
C GLY A 61 -9.43 7.50 4.20
N SER A 62 -9.49 7.55 2.86
CA SER A 62 -10.64 8.01 2.11
C SER A 62 -11.50 6.86 1.59
N ILE A 63 -12.73 6.73 2.12
CA ILE A 63 -13.70 5.76 1.59
C ILE A 63 -14.06 6.03 0.13
N MET A 64 -14.07 7.30 -0.30
CA MET A 64 -14.35 7.67 -1.68
C MET A 64 -13.26 7.13 -2.61
N GLN A 65 -12.00 7.37 -2.25
CA GLN A 65 -10.87 6.85 -3.01
C GLN A 65 -10.88 5.31 -3.03
N ALA A 66 -11.21 4.66 -1.91
CA ALA A 66 -11.36 3.20 -1.89
C ALA A 66 -12.44 2.70 -2.88
N ARG A 67 -13.55 3.43 -3.06
CA ARG A 67 -14.62 3.09 -4.01
C ARG A 67 -14.20 3.25 -5.47
N ASP A 68 -13.25 4.14 -5.77
CA ASP A 68 -12.73 4.30 -7.14
C ASP A 68 -11.99 3.03 -7.63
N PHE A 69 -11.49 2.20 -6.71
CA PHE A 69 -10.83 0.94 -7.03
C PHE A 69 -11.79 -0.27 -7.09
N GLY A 70 -13.03 -0.15 -6.63
CA GLY A 70 -14.01 -1.23 -6.65
C GLY A 70 -15.30 -0.93 -5.89
N SER A 71 -16.39 -1.60 -6.28
CA SER A 71 -17.73 -1.39 -5.72
C SER A 71 -17.91 -1.93 -4.29
N TYR A 72 -17.05 -2.84 -3.84
CA TYR A 72 -17.11 -3.42 -2.51
C TYR A 72 -15.93 -2.93 -1.67
N VAL A 73 -16.23 -2.24 -0.57
CA VAL A 73 -15.23 -1.63 0.30
C VAL A 73 -15.27 -2.25 1.68
N ILE A 74 -14.10 -2.47 2.25
CA ILE A 74 -13.93 -2.93 3.63
C ILE A 74 -13.12 -1.92 4.44
N GLU A 75 -13.45 -1.81 5.72
CA GLU A 75 -12.58 -1.28 6.76
C GLU A 75 -11.50 -2.31 7.08
N LEU A 76 -10.29 -1.85 7.38
CA LEU A 76 -9.18 -2.69 7.82
C LEU A 76 -8.53 -2.14 9.08
N GLU A 77 -8.21 -3.06 9.99
CA GLU A 77 -7.40 -2.82 11.17
C GLU A 77 -6.36 -3.95 11.31
N PRO A 78 -5.07 -3.66 11.54
CA PRO A 78 -4.10 -4.72 11.77
C PRO A 78 -4.37 -5.45 13.09
N VAL A 79 -4.13 -6.77 13.12
CA VAL A 79 -4.22 -7.57 14.36
C VAL A 79 -2.81 -7.98 14.80
N GLY A 80 -2.44 -7.55 16.01
CA GLY A 80 -1.11 -7.76 16.58
C GLY A 80 -0.09 -6.73 16.07
N ASP A 81 1.17 -7.13 15.98
CA ASP A 81 2.24 -6.26 15.49
C ASP A 81 2.05 -5.89 14.01
N TYR A 82 2.29 -4.62 13.71
CA TYR A 82 2.20 -4.07 12.36
C TYR A 82 3.23 -2.98 12.10
N GLU A 83 3.44 -2.73 10.82
CA GLU A 83 4.23 -1.62 10.30
C GLU A 83 3.39 -0.92 9.24
N LEU A 84 3.48 0.40 9.14
CA LEU A 84 2.83 1.14 8.06
C LEU A 84 3.76 2.18 7.47
N CYS A 85 3.52 2.49 6.21
CA CYS A 85 4.22 3.52 5.47
C CYS A 85 3.22 4.30 4.61
N PHE A 86 3.27 5.62 4.69
CA PHE A 86 2.45 6.51 3.86
C PHE A 86 3.16 7.85 3.64
N SER A 87 2.67 8.65 2.70
CA SER A 87 3.09 10.04 2.55
C SER A 87 1.86 10.91 2.33
N ARG A 88 1.86 12.10 2.92
CA ARG A 88 0.82 13.13 2.66
C ARG A 88 0.91 13.75 1.26
N GLN A 89 1.93 13.39 0.49
CA GLN A 89 2.14 13.85 -0.88
C GLN A 89 1.76 12.79 -1.92
N VAL A 90 1.37 11.58 -1.47
CA VAL A 90 1.18 10.41 -2.33
C VAL A 90 -0.20 9.82 -2.09
N ASP A 91 -1.17 10.33 -2.83
CA ASP A 91 -2.53 9.80 -2.87
C ASP A 91 -2.61 8.46 -3.61
N ASP A 92 -1.86 8.31 -4.70
CA ASP A 92 -1.66 7.07 -5.46
C ASP A 92 -0.24 7.04 -6.04
N LEU A 93 0.63 6.16 -5.50
CA LEU A 93 2.02 6.09 -5.94
C LEU A 93 2.16 5.64 -7.39
N TYR A 94 1.26 4.80 -7.90
CA TYR A 94 1.32 4.38 -9.30
C TYR A 94 1.06 5.57 -10.22
N LEU A 95 -0.02 6.32 -9.99
CA LEU A 95 -0.34 7.50 -10.79
C LEU A 95 0.76 8.55 -10.71
N LEU A 96 1.29 8.80 -9.51
CA LEU A 96 2.36 9.76 -9.31
C LEU A 96 3.61 9.36 -10.10
N MET A 97 4.05 8.09 -10.00
CA MET A 97 5.21 7.62 -10.76
C MET A 97 5.02 7.71 -12.28
N GLN A 98 3.80 7.62 -12.82
CA GLN A 98 3.57 7.87 -14.25
C GLN A 98 3.93 9.30 -14.66
N GLN A 99 3.66 10.28 -13.79
CA GLN A 99 3.97 11.69 -14.05
C GLN A 99 5.47 11.95 -14.08
N TYR A 100 6.25 11.20 -13.30
CA TYR A 100 7.71 11.26 -13.26
C TYR A 100 8.40 10.34 -14.28
N GLY A 101 7.67 9.88 -15.31
CA GLY A 101 8.25 9.08 -16.40
C GLY A 101 8.38 7.58 -16.10
N GLY A 102 7.78 7.07 -15.01
CA GLY A 102 7.75 5.64 -14.66
C GLY A 102 6.93 4.73 -15.60
N ASN A 103 6.53 5.24 -16.76
CA ASN A 103 5.81 4.52 -17.81
C ASN A 103 6.73 3.76 -18.78
N THR A 104 8.04 3.77 -18.56
CA THR A 104 8.99 3.06 -19.42
C THR A 104 9.18 1.62 -18.93
N SER A 105 9.17 0.67 -19.85
CA SER A 105 9.55 -0.73 -19.58
C SER A 105 11.05 -0.89 -19.28
N CYS A 106 11.85 0.14 -19.61
CA CYS A 106 13.26 0.28 -19.29
C CYS A 106 13.44 1.26 -18.12
N ILE A 107 14.17 0.85 -17.08
CA ILE A 107 14.71 1.79 -16.10
C ILE A 107 16.07 2.21 -16.60
N ASP A 108 16.14 3.42 -17.15
CA ASP A 108 17.38 3.97 -17.67
C ASP A 108 18.19 4.67 -16.55
N ASN A 109 17.56 4.96 -15.40
CA ASN A 109 18.20 5.63 -14.27
C ASN A 109 17.57 5.25 -12.91
N LEU A 110 18.28 4.41 -12.15
CA LEU A 110 17.87 4.01 -10.79
C LEU A 110 17.92 5.16 -9.79
N ASP A 111 18.97 5.99 -9.86
CA ASP A 111 19.19 7.08 -8.91
C ASP A 111 18.06 8.12 -9.00
N SER A 112 17.59 8.42 -10.21
CA SER A 112 16.44 9.31 -10.43
C SER A 112 15.16 8.81 -9.74
N ILE A 113 14.91 7.48 -9.77
CA ILE A 113 13.74 6.89 -9.08
C ILE A 113 13.91 7.02 -7.56
N PHE A 114 15.11 6.78 -7.05
CA PHE A 114 15.39 6.87 -5.63
C PHE A 114 15.25 8.30 -5.11
N ASP A 115 15.79 9.28 -5.84
CA ASP A 115 15.64 10.70 -5.54
C ASP A 115 14.18 11.13 -5.58
N THR A 116 13.41 10.63 -6.56
CA THR A 116 11.97 10.87 -6.65
C THR A 116 11.24 10.33 -5.42
N LEU A 117 11.50 9.08 -5.03
CA LEU A 117 10.87 8.47 -3.85
C LEU A 117 11.27 9.16 -2.54
N GLU A 118 12.51 9.63 -2.44
CA GLU A 118 12.99 10.41 -1.30
C GLU A 118 12.23 11.76 -1.21
N SER A 119 11.97 12.40 -2.35
CA SER A 119 11.23 13.67 -2.40
C SER A 119 9.79 13.56 -1.89
N PHE A 120 9.20 12.36 -1.93
CA PHE A 120 7.84 12.13 -1.44
C PHE A 120 7.73 12.12 0.08
N ASN A 121 8.84 12.15 0.84
CA ASN A 121 8.82 12.27 2.30
C ASN A 121 7.93 11.21 3.00
N PHE A 122 8.10 9.94 2.63
CA PHE A 122 7.41 8.84 3.28
C PHE A 122 7.69 8.78 4.79
N GLN A 123 6.62 8.58 5.55
CA GLN A 123 6.66 8.37 6.99
C GLN A 123 6.47 6.88 7.29
N TYR A 124 7.26 6.36 8.22
CA TYR A 124 7.24 4.97 8.65
C TYR A 124 6.92 4.88 10.13
N PHE A 125 6.02 3.97 10.48
CA PHE A 125 5.64 3.68 11.85
C PHE A 125 5.62 2.17 12.10
N LYS A 126 6.01 1.77 13.30
CA LYS A 126 5.85 0.41 13.82
C LYS A 126 4.94 0.46 15.04
N ASN A 127 3.85 -0.29 15.03
CA ASN A 127 2.84 -0.31 16.08
C ASN A 127 2.30 1.09 16.47
N GLY A 128 2.13 1.97 15.48
CA GLY A 128 1.57 3.32 15.65
C GLY A 128 1.25 3.94 14.29
N GLY A 129 0.84 5.22 14.28
CA GLY A 129 0.65 5.98 13.04
C GLY A 129 -0.69 5.72 12.32
N LEU A 130 -1.58 4.88 12.86
CA LEU A 130 -2.85 4.52 12.20
C LEU A 130 -3.80 5.70 12.08
N GLU A 131 -3.88 6.55 13.11
CA GLU A 131 -4.74 7.72 13.11
C GLU A 131 -4.22 8.76 12.11
N GLU A 132 -2.90 8.97 12.09
CA GLU A 132 -2.23 9.90 11.17
C GLU A 132 -2.32 9.45 9.72
N ALA A 133 -2.15 8.15 9.47
CA ALA A 133 -2.30 7.55 8.16
C ALA A 133 -3.76 7.63 7.69
N ALA A 134 -4.72 7.33 8.56
CA ALA A 134 -6.14 7.45 8.24
C ALA A 134 -6.57 8.91 8.00
N ALA A 135 -6.00 9.88 8.72
CA ALA A 135 -6.29 11.30 8.52
C ALA A 135 -5.58 11.89 7.29
N SER A 136 -4.70 11.15 6.63
CA SER A 136 -3.96 11.63 5.46
C SER A 136 -4.77 11.58 4.17
N ASP A 137 -5.83 10.76 4.11
CA ASP A 137 -6.59 10.43 2.90
C ASP A 137 -5.72 9.92 1.71
N CYS A 138 -4.46 9.55 1.99
CA CYS A 138 -3.47 9.14 1.00
C CYS A 138 -3.32 7.61 0.94
N GLU A 139 -2.51 7.11 -0.02
CA GLU A 139 -2.15 5.69 -0.09
C GLU A 139 -1.36 5.28 1.17
N VAL A 140 -1.89 4.28 1.88
CA VAL A 140 -1.28 3.67 3.05
C VAL A 140 -0.90 2.23 2.73
N MET A 141 0.38 1.93 2.89
CA MET A 141 0.92 0.58 2.79
C MET A 141 1.03 -0.02 4.20
N LEU A 142 0.04 -0.84 4.57
CA LEU A 142 -0.08 -1.47 5.87
C LEU A 142 0.44 -2.92 5.82
N TYR A 143 1.42 -3.25 6.66
CA TYR A 143 2.00 -4.58 6.79
C TYR A 143 1.70 -5.17 8.17
N ALA A 144 0.89 -6.22 8.19
CA ALA A 144 0.66 -7.07 9.36
C ALA A 144 0.53 -8.53 8.93
N LYS A 145 0.53 -9.47 9.89
CA LYS A 145 0.23 -10.88 9.60
C LYS A 145 -1.25 -11.10 9.29
N GLN A 146 -2.11 -10.36 9.98
CA GLN A 146 -3.54 -10.51 9.94
C GLN A 146 -4.19 -9.13 10.04
N TYR A 147 -5.38 -9.02 9.47
CA TYR A 147 -6.19 -7.81 9.53
C TYR A 147 -7.60 -8.20 9.93
N ARG A 148 -8.18 -7.46 10.87
CA ARG A 148 -9.63 -7.48 11.06
C ARG A 148 -10.26 -6.63 9.96
N PHE A 149 -11.34 -7.12 9.39
CA PHE A 149 -12.10 -6.38 8.39
C PHE A 149 -13.57 -6.28 8.74
N LYS A 150 -14.20 -5.23 8.21
CA LYS A 150 -15.64 -5.05 8.24
C LYS A 150 -16.11 -4.50 6.91
N SER A 151 -17.13 -5.12 6.33
CA SER A 151 -17.71 -4.66 5.08
C SER A 151 -18.52 -3.39 5.27
N ILE A 152 -18.34 -2.44 4.35
CA ILE A 152 -19.11 -1.20 4.31
C ILE A 152 -20.10 -1.30 3.16
N GLN A 153 -21.38 -1.13 3.49
CA GLN A 153 -22.46 -1.03 2.51
C GLN A 153 -22.50 0.38 1.90
#